data_AF-A0A2W6A1S5-F1
#
_entry.id   AF-A0A2W6A1S5-F1
#
_cell.length_a   1.000
_cell.length_b   1.000
_cell.length_c   1.000
_cell.angle_alpha   90.00
_cell.angle_beta   90.00
_cell.angle_gamma   90.00
#
_symmetry.space_group_name_H-M   'P 1'
#
loop_
_entity.id
_entity.type
_entity.pdbx_description
1 polymer ?
#
loop_
_entity_poly.entity_id
_entity_poly.type
_entity_poly.pdbx_seq_one_letter_code
_entity_poly.pdbx_strand_id
1 'polypeptide(L)'
;MTANAPTLSVRPAHSRARERMMRGGRLRATITSVILTPICFLWVYPFLWVVSAAVKTNAQIFKGPGLIPPEFHMENFQRAWTQAHIGRYFFNTAIIAVSATLIVVVTTGMMGYVLGRYDFPGKKFIVAVFIATVFLPEGYTIIPIFDLINRLHLNNNLLGVILAESGGAHVIYILLFAGFFSQLPRELEEAA
;
A
#
# COMPACT_ATOMS: atom_id res chain seq x y z
N MET A 1 50.13 -52.82 35.47
CA MET A 1 50.90 -51.97 34.55
C MET A 1 50.26 -52.07 33.18
N THR A 2 49.18 -51.32 32.94
CA THR A 2 48.52 -51.22 31.62
C THR A 2 48.15 -49.75 31.43
N ALA A 3 48.69 -49.17 30.36
CA ALA A 3 48.71 -47.74 30.09
C ALA A 3 47.33 -47.22 29.66
N ASN A 4 46.88 -46.13 30.29
CA ASN A 4 45.75 -45.32 29.81
C ASN A 4 46.22 -44.49 28.61
N ALA A 5 45.70 -44.80 27.41
CA ALA A 5 45.84 -43.92 26.25
C ALA A 5 44.82 -42.78 26.32
N PRO A 6 45.19 -41.53 26.04
CA PRO A 6 44.26 -40.41 26.04
C PRO A 6 43.37 -40.48 24.79
N THR A 7 42.06 -40.61 24.99
CA THR A 7 41.07 -40.48 23.91
C THR A 7 41.08 -39.04 23.38
N LEU A 8 41.74 -38.82 22.24
CA LEU A 8 41.66 -37.57 21.50
C LEU A 8 40.23 -37.37 20.98
N SER A 9 39.47 -36.49 21.63
CA SER A 9 38.16 -36.05 21.15
C SER A 9 38.32 -35.19 19.90
N VAL A 10 38.28 -35.81 18.72
CA VAL A 10 38.27 -35.10 17.45
C VAL A 10 36.90 -34.42 17.29
N ARG A 11 36.81 -33.12 17.64
CA ARG A 11 35.61 -32.31 17.34
C ARG A 11 35.43 -32.27 15.82
N PRO A 12 34.26 -32.65 15.26
CA PRO A 12 34.06 -32.67 13.82
C PRO A 12 34.16 -31.25 13.24
N ALA A 13 34.95 -31.10 12.18
CA ALA A 13 35.24 -29.84 11.49
C ALA A 13 33.98 -29.09 11.01
N HIS A 14 32.85 -29.80 10.85
CA HIS A 14 31.55 -29.22 10.49
C HIS A 14 30.94 -28.29 11.55
N SER A 15 31.32 -28.42 12.83
CA SER A 15 30.82 -27.54 13.90
C SER A 15 31.33 -26.09 13.78
N ARG A 16 32.62 -25.93 13.42
CA ARG A 16 33.27 -24.61 13.33
C ARG A 16 32.85 -23.80 12.10
N ALA A 17 32.52 -24.47 10.99
CA ALA A 17 32.02 -23.81 9.77
C ALA A 17 30.63 -23.21 9.99
N ARG A 18 29.73 -23.94 10.66
CA ARG A 18 28.36 -23.50 10.98
C ARG A 18 28.36 -22.34 11.98
N GLU A 19 29.25 -22.35 12.97
CA GLU A 19 29.43 -21.22 13.91
C GLU A 19 29.97 -19.95 13.24
N ARG A 20 30.91 -20.05 12.28
CA ARG A 20 31.43 -18.90 11.52
C ARG A 20 30.37 -18.31 10.59
N MET A 21 29.57 -19.14 9.93
CA MET A 21 28.44 -18.71 9.08
C MET A 21 27.36 -17.99 9.90
N MET A 22 27.01 -18.53 11.08
CA MET A 22 26.05 -17.90 11.99
C MET A 22 26.58 -16.61 12.64
N ARG A 23 27.90 -16.49 12.91
CA ARG A 23 28.52 -15.24 13.37
C ARG A 23 28.54 -14.15 12.30
N GLY A 24 28.82 -14.49 11.05
CA GLY A 24 28.74 -13.55 9.92
C GLY A 24 27.31 -13.08 9.65
N GLY A 25 26.33 -13.98 9.76
CA GLY A 25 24.91 -13.66 9.67
C GLY A 25 24.41 -12.78 10.83
N ARG A 26 24.86 -13.05 12.06
CA ARG A 26 24.52 -12.25 13.25
C ARG A 26 25.10 -10.84 13.19
N LEU A 27 26.37 -10.69 12.80
CA LEU A 27 26.99 -9.36 12.65
C LEU A 27 26.28 -8.54 11.56
N ARG A 28 25.99 -9.15 10.41
CA ARG A 28 25.22 -8.51 9.34
C ARG A 28 23.83 -8.12 9.81
N ALA A 29 23.12 -9.00 10.52
CA ALA A 29 21.81 -8.71 11.08
C ALA A 29 21.85 -7.55 12.08
N THR A 30 22.83 -7.54 13.01
CA THR A 30 23.01 -6.44 13.96
C THR A 30 23.29 -5.12 13.25
N ILE A 31 24.18 -5.10 12.25
CA ILE A 31 24.48 -3.91 11.46
C ILE A 31 23.23 -3.43 10.73
N THR A 32 22.51 -4.33 10.07
CA THR A 32 21.24 -4.00 9.39
C THR A 32 20.22 -3.44 10.37
N SER A 33 20.04 -4.04 11.55
CA SER A 33 19.11 -3.53 12.57
C SER A 33 19.52 -2.15 13.07
N VAL A 34 20.79 -1.94 13.41
CA VAL A 34 21.30 -0.64 13.89
C VAL A 34 21.11 0.46 12.85
N ILE A 35 21.24 0.15 11.55
CA ILE A 35 20.99 1.12 10.46
C ILE A 35 19.49 1.34 10.24
N LEU A 36 18.68 0.28 10.26
CA LEU A 36 17.24 0.38 10.00
C LEU A 36 16.46 1.04 11.14
N THR A 37 16.91 0.92 12.38
CA THR A 37 16.25 1.55 13.54
C THR A 37 16.11 3.07 13.40
N PRO A 38 17.16 3.88 13.19
CA PRO A 38 17.03 5.32 13.01
C PRO A 38 16.24 5.70 11.75
N ILE A 39 16.34 4.92 10.67
CA ILE A 39 15.52 5.10 9.46
C ILE A 39 14.04 4.92 9.81
N CYS A 40 13.69 3.87 10.56
CA CYS A 40 12.33 3.65 11.03
C CYS A 40 11.81 4.82 11.86
N PHE A 41 12.62 5.34 12.80
CA PHE A 41 12.23 6.53 13.58
C PHE A 41 12.01 7.76 12.71
N LEU A 42 12.85 7.97 11.70
CA LEU A 42 12.69 9.08 10.74
C LEU A 42 11.38 8.97 9.97
N TRP A 43 10.99 7.77 9.56
CA TRP A 43 9.73 7.50 8.85
C TRP A 43 8.49 7.60 9.75
N VAL A 44 8.60 7.18 11.01
CA VAL A 44 7.49 7.20 11.97
C VAL A 44 7.28 8.60 12.57
N TYR A 45 8.33 9.42 12.63
CA TYR A 45 8.29 10.77 13.18
C TYR A 45 7.12 11.65 12.69
N PRO A 46 6.84 11.81 11.38
CA PRO A 46 5.72 12.65 10.93
C PRO A 46 4.36 12.18 11.46
N PHE A 47 4.17 10.87 11.63
CA PHE A 47 2.94 10.33 12.22
C PHE A 47 2.84 10.64 13.71
N LEU A 48 3.94 10.49 14.45
CA LEU A 48 3.99 10.91 15.87
C LEU A 48 3.72 12.41 16.00
N TRP A 49 4.23 13.21 15.07
CA TRP A 49 3.99 14.64 15.06
C TRP A 49 2.52 14.97 14.79
N VAL A 50 1.84 14.29 13.88
CA VAL A 50 0.39 14.47 13.62
C VAL A 50 -0.45 14.09 14.85
N VAL A 51 -0.12 12.98 15.51
CA VAL A 51 -0.79 12.56 16.76
C VAL A 51 -0.60 13.61 17.86
N SER A 52 0.62 14.14 17.98
CA SER A 52 0.92 15.25 18.90
C SER A 52 0.19 16.55 18.53
N ALA A 53 0.08 16.85 17.24
CA ALA A 53 -0.63 18.04 16.75
C ALA A 53 -2.13 17.99 17.07
N ALA A 54 -2.74 16.81 17.11
CA ALA A 54 -4.15 16.64 17.46
C ALA A 54 -4.49 17.13 18.89
N VAL A 55 -3.51 17.22 19.79
CA VAL A 55 -3.68 17.69 21.18
C VAL A 55 -3.05 19.06 21.43
N LYS A 56 -2.68 19.79 20.38
CA LYS A 56 -2.08 21.14 20.44
C LYS A 56 -3.05 22.24 20.04
N THR A 57 -2.72 23.47 20.41
CA THR A 57 -3.30 24.67 19.79
C THR A 57 -2.61 24.99 18.46
N ASN A 58 -3.28 25.77 17.59
CA ASN A 58 -2.68 26.23 16.32
C ASN A 58 -1.33 26.95 16.56
N ALA A 59 -1.26 27.82 17.56
CA ALA A 59 -0.01 28.51 17.91
C ALA A 59 1.10 27.53 18.31
N GLN A 60 0.80 26.44 19.04
CA GLN A 60 1.77 25.42 19.40
C GLN A 60 2.22 24.57 18.20
N ILE A 61 1.34 24.31 17.23
CA ILE A 61 1.68 23.61 15.99
C ILE A 61 2.72 24.40 15.19
N PHE A 62 2.55 25.72 15.08
CA PHE A 62 3.49 26.60 14.36
C PHE A 62 4.78 26.92 15.13
N LYS A 63 4.86 26.63 16.44
CA LYS A 63 6.07 26.86 17.25
C LYS A 63 7.22 25.90 16.92
N GLY A 64 6.94 24.74 16.31
CA GLY A 64 7.99 23.86 15.80
C GLY A 64 7.73 22.35 15.92
N PRO A 65 8.77 21.53 15.68
CA PRO A 65 8.68 20.07 15.52
C PRO A 65 8.54 19.27 16.83
N GLY A 66 8.39 19.91 17.99
CA GLY A 66 8.35 19.22 19.29
C GLY A 66 7.19 18.22 19.40
N LEU A 67 7.42 17.02 19.93
CA LEU A 67 6.39 15.97 20.04
C LEU A 67 5.53 16.06 21.31
N ILE A 68 6.03 16.66 22.39
CA ILE A 68 5.30 16.73 23.65
C ILE A 68 4.85 18.18 23.84
N PRO A 69 3.53 18.47 23.81
CA PRO A 69 3.05 19.80 24.10
C PRO A 69 3.16 20.10 25.61
N PRO A 70 3.27 21.38 25.99
CA PRO A 70 3.25 21.77 27.40
C PRO A 70 1.88 21.53 28.05
N GLU A 71 0.80 21.62 27.26
CA GLU A 71 -0.59 21.42 27.69
C GLU A 71 -1.32 20.55 26.66
N PHE A 72 -2.15 19.62 27.15
CA PHE A 72 -2.90 18.69 26.31
C PHE A 72 -4.33 19.18 26.09
N HIS A 73 -4.66 19.51 24.85
CA HIS A 73 -5.98 20.01 24.44
C HIS A 73 -6.89 18.87 23.92
N MET A 74 -7.45 18.07 24.84
CA MET A 74 -8.33 16.94 24.49
C MET A 74 -9.68 17.39 23.90
N GLU A 75 -10.09 18.63 24.18
CA GLU A 75 -11.28 19.24 23.61
C GLU A 75 -11.21 19.38 22.07
N ASN A 76 -10.02 19.26 21.47
CA ASN A 76 -9.87 19.17 20.02
C ASN A 76 -10.63 17.97 19.43
N PHE A 77 -10.64 16.82 20.12
CA PHE A 77 -11.37 15.63 19.68
C PHE A 77 -12.89 15.86 19.72
N GLN A 78 -13.40 16.49 20.78
CA GLN A 78 -14.81 16.83 20.89
C GLN A 78 -15.21 17.82 19.78
N ARG A 79 -14.42 18.88 19.57
CA ARG A 79 -14.64 19.86 18.50
C ARG A 79 -14.58 19.22 17.11
N ALA A 80 -13.69 18.27 16.87
CA ALA A 80 -13.61 17.55 15.61
C ALA A 80 -14.92 16.78 15.30
N TRP A 81 -15.54 16.19 16.33
CA TRP A 81 -16.79 15.44 16.16
C TRP A 81 -18.01 16.35 16.02
N THR A 82 -18.11 17.40 16.84
CA THR A 82 -19.32 18.25 16.93
C THR A 82 -19.31 19.44 15.97
N GLN A 83 -18.15 20.04 15.70
CA GLN A 83 -18.04 21.23 14.85
C GLN A 83 -17.55 20.88 13.45
N ALA A 84 -16.53 20.02 13.34
CA ALA A 84 -15.98 19.63 12.04
C ALA A 84 -16.74 18.45 11.40
N HIS A 85 -17.69 17.83 12.10
CA HIS A 85 -18.53 16.73 11.60
C HIS A 85 -17.72 15.56 11.01
N ILE A 86 -16.56 15.26 11.60
CA ILE A 86 -15.62 14.27 11.05
C ILE A 86 -16.24 12.86 10.90
N GLY A 87 -17.23 12.51 11.74
CA GLY A 87 -17.98 11.26 11.61
C GLY A 87 -18.67 11.13 10.25
N ARG A 88 -19.30 12.21 9.75
CA ARG A 88 -19.93 12.21 8.42
C ARG A 88 -18.91 12.04 7.31
N TYR A 89 -17.76 12.73 7.40
CA TYR A 89 -16.69 12.59 6.42
C TYR A 89 -16.12 11.17 6.42
N PHE A 90 -15.91 10.58 7.60
CA PHE A 90 -15.44 9.21 7.73
C PHE A 90 -16.38 8.22 7.04
N PHE A 91 -17.69 8.28 7.31
CA PHE A 91 -18.66 7.40 6.67
C PHE A 91 -18.76 7.62 5.15
N ASN A 92 -18.76 8.88 4.70
CA ASN A 92 -18.74 9.19 3.27
C ASN A 92 -17.51 8.59 2.59
N THR A 93 -16.32 8.79 3.15
CA THR A 93 -15.07 8.23 2.63
C THR A 93 -15.07 6.70 2.65
N ALA A 94 -15.59 6.07 3.71
CA ALA A 94 -15.70 4.61 3.78
C ALA A 94 -16.63 4.07 2.69
N ILE A 95 -17.78 4.70 2.47
CA ILE A 95 -18.73 4.31 1.41
C ILE A 95 -18.08 4.46 0.03
N ILE A 96 -17.43 5.60 -0.23
CA ILE A 96 -16.74 5.87 -1.49
C ILE A 96 -15.64 4.82 -1.71
N ALA A 97 -14.75 4.64 -0.74
CA ALA A 97 -13.60 3.74 -0.85
C ALA A 97 -14.01 2.29 -1.10
N VAL A 98 -14.96 1.76 -0.32
CA VAL A 98 -15.43 0.37 -0.48
C VAL A 98 -16.13 0.19 -1.82
N SER A 99 -17.03 1.10 -2.19
CA SER A 99 -17.81 0.98 -3.43
C SER A 99 -16.91 1.10 -4.66
N ALA A 100 -16.04 2.11 -4.71
CA ALA A 100 -15.11 2.31 -5.81
C ALA A 100 -14.12 1.14 -5.91
N THR A 101 -13.56 0.68 -4.79
CA THR A 101 -12.64 -0.47 -4.79
C THR A 101 -13.33 -1.72 -5.35
N LEU A 102 -14.57 -2.00 -4.94
CA LEU A 102 -15.31 -3.16 -5.44
C LEU A 102 -15.52 -3.07 -6.95
N ILE A 103 -15.98 -1.93 -7.46
CA ILE A 103 -16.18 -1.69 -8.90
C ILE A 103 -14.85 -1.90 -9.65
N VAL A 104 -13.78 -1.28 -9.17
CA VAL A 104 -12.45 -1.35 -9.82
C VAL A 104 -11.90 -2.77 -9.81
N VAL A 105 -11.93 -3.47 -8.67
CA VAL A 105 -11.42 -4.85 -8.57
C VAL A 105 -12.19 -5.79 -9.48
N VAL A 106 -13.52 -5.70 -9.51
CA VAL A 106 -14.36 -6.56 -10.36
C VAL A 106 -14.09 -6.28 -11.84
N THR A 107 -14.14 -5.02 -12.26
CA THR A 107 -13.96 -4.63 -13.67
C THR A 107 -12.55 -4.92 -14.17
N THR A 108 -11.52 -4.57 -13.41
CA THR A 108 -10.13 -4.80 -13.79
C THR A 108 -9.74 -6.28 -13.71
N GLY A 109 -10.30 -7.03 -12.75
CA GLY A 109 -10.14 -8.47 -12.64
C GLY A 109 -10.73 -9.20 -13.85
N MET A 110 -11.96 -8.85 -14.27
CA MET A 110 -12.57 -9.44 -15.47
C MET A 110 -11.77 -9.13 -16.74
N MET A 111 -11.37 -7.87 -16.94
CA MET A 111 -10.56 -7.49 -18.11
C MET A 111 -9.19 -8.17 -18.07
N GLY A 112 -8.55 -8.21 -16.90
CA GLY A 112 -7.26 -8.87 -16.69
C GLY A 112 -7.33 -10.37 -16.97
N TYR A 113 -8.41 -11.04 -16.56
CA TYR A 113 -8.63 -12.45 -16.87
C TYR A 113 -8.67 -12.70 -18.38
N VAL A 114 -9.46 -11.91 -19.13
CA VAL A 114 -9.56 -12.05 -20.59
C VAL A 114 -8.20 -11.80 -21.26
N LEU A 115 -7.49 -10.74 -20.88
CA LEU A 115 -6.18 -10.41 -21.45
C LEU A 115 -5.08 -11.42 -21.08
N GLY A 116 -5.13 -11.97 -19.87
CA GLY A 116 -4.14 -12.93 -19.36
C GLY A 116 -4.34 -14.35 -19.90
N ARG A 117 -5.59 -14.77 -20.14
CA ARG A 117 -5.92 -16.16 -20.52
C ARG A 117 -6.18 -16.39 -21.99
N TYR A 118 -6.80 -15.44 -22.68
CA TYR A 118 -7.28 -15.66 -24.04
C TYR A 118 -6.40 -14.94 -25.06
N ASP A 119 -6.20 -15.59 -26.21
CA ASP A 119 -5.61 -14.97 -27.39
C ASP A 119 -6.69 -14.69 -28.41
N PHE A 120 -6.86 -13.41 -28.76
CA PHE A 120 -7.90 -12.94 -29.67
C PHE A 120 -7.35 -11.84 -30.58
N PRO A 121 -7.92 -11.68 -31.79
CA PRO A 121 -7.47 -10.65 -32.72
C PRO A 121 -7.67 -9.25 -32.11
N GLY A 122 -6.63 -8.41 -32.16
CA GLY A 122 -6.65 -7.05 -31.60
C GLY A 122 -6.12 -6.93 -30.15
N LYS A 123 -5.85 -8.03 -29.45
CA LYS A 123 -5.28 -8.03 -28.08
C LYS A 123 -4.07 -7.11 -27.92
N LYS A 124 -3.09 -7.21 -28.83
CA LYS A 124 -1.86 -6.38 -28.79
C LYS A 124 -2.17 -4.89 -28.96
N PHE A 125 -3.15 -4.54 -29.79
CA PHE A 125 -3.57 -3.15 -29.98
C PHE A 125 -4.22 -2.58 -28.73
N ILE A 126 -5.16 -3.32 -28.11
CA ILE A 126 -5.81 -2.91 -26.84
C ILE A 126 -4.75 -2.69 -25.75
N VAL A 127 -3.82 -3.63 -25.58
CA VAL A 127 -2.73 -3.50 -24.60
C VAL A 127 -1.85 -2.28 -24.89
N ALA A 128 -1.55 -2.01 -26.17
CA ALA A 128 -0.78 -0.82 -26.55
C ALA A 128 -1.52 0.49 -26.21
N VAL A 129 -2.83 0.57 -26.49
CA VAL A 129 -3.68 1.72 -26.12
C VAL A 129 -3.70 1.91 -24.60
N PHE A 130 -3.87 0.84 -23.83
CA PHE A 130 -3.81 0.89 -22.37
C PHE A 130 -2.48 1.45 -21.87
N ILE A 131 -1.35 0.94 -22.37
CA ILE A 131 -0.02 1.44 -22.00
C ILE A 131 0.15 2.91 -22.36
N ALA A 132 -0.34 3.34 -23.53
CA ALA A 132 -0.32 4.75 -23.92
C ALA A 132 -1.08 5.65 -22.92
N THR A 133 -2.21 5.18 -22.39
CA THR A 133 -2.98 5.96 -21.40
C THR A 133 -2.30 6.11 -20.04
N VAL A 134 -1.36 5.23 -19.67
CA VAL A 134 -0.58 5.35 -18.42
C VAL A 134 0.30 6.61 -18.43
N PHE A 135 0.68 7.11 -19.61
CA PHE A 135 1.47 8.33 -19.74
C PHE A 135 0.64 9.63 -19.63
N LEU A 136 -0.70 9.55 -19.63
CA LEU A 136 -1.53 10.73 -19.40
C LEU A 136 -1.47 11.11 -17.91
N PRO A 137 -1.06 12.35 -17.57
CA PRO A 137 -1.09 12.79 -16.18
C PRO A 137 -2.52 12.96 -15.68
N GLU A 138 -2.81 12.46 -14.49
CA GLU A 138 -4.16 12.50 -13.89
C GLU A 138 -4.73 13.93 -13.77
N GLY A 139 -3.88 14.95 -13.62
CA GLY A 139 -4.32 16.34 -13.58
C GLY A 139 -5.11 16.80 -14.81
N TYR A 140 -4.87 16.21 -15.99
CA TYR A 140 -5.58 16.58 -17.22
C TYR A 140 -7.01 16.02 -17.28
N THR A 141 -7.36 15.03 -16.46
CA THR A 141 -8.69 14.39 -16.50
C THR A 141 -9.68 15.01 -15.52
N ILE A 142 -9.23 15.86 -14.60
CA ILE A 142 -10.08 16.46 -13.55
C ILE A 142 -11.24 17.28 -14.16
N ILE A 143 -10.95 18.19 -15.09
CA ILE A 143 -11.95 19.04 -15.72
C ILE A 143 -13.00 18.22 -16.50
N PRO A 144 -12.61 17.30 -17.42
CA PRO A 144 -13.60 16.53 -18.17
C PRO A 144 -14.40 15.57 -17.29
N ILE A 145 -13.81 14.98 -16.25
CA ILE A 145 -14.55 14.15 -15.29
C ILE A 145 -15.58 15.00 -14.53
N PHE A 146 -15.19 16.19 -14.07
CA PHE A 146 -16.12 17.09 -13.39
C PHE A 146 -17.28 17.51 -14.31
N ASP A 147 -16.99 17.89 -15.57
CA ASP A 147 -18.02 18.22 -16.56
C ASP A 147 -18.97 17.05 -16.80
N LEU A 148 -18.43 15.83 -16.92
CA LEU A 148 -19.23 14.61 -17.07
C LEU A 148 -20.16 14.38 -15.86
N ILE A 149 -19.64 14.44 -14.64
CA ILE A 149 -20.44 14.26 -13.41
C ILE A 149 -21.53 15.33 -13.31
N ASN A 150 -21.23 16.57 -13.70
CA ASN A 150 -22.20 17.66 -13.71
C ASN A 150 -23.31 17.44 -14.76
N ARG A 151 -22.96 17.00 -15.98
CA ARG A 151 -23.94 16.63 -17.03
C ARG A 151 -24.81 15.44 -16.64
N LEU A 152 -24.28 14.53 -15.82
CA LEU A 152 -25.04 13.42 -15.26
C LEU A 152 -25.93 13.85 -14.07
N HIS A 153 -25.91 15.12 -13.67
CA HIS A 153 -26.60 15.65 -12.49
C HIS A 153 -26.23 14.93 -11.19
N LEU A 154 -25.00 14.43 -11.11
CA LEU A 154 -24.44 13.75 -9.94
C LEU A 154 -23.52 14.67 -9.12
N ASN A 155 -23.56 15.97 -9.38
CA ASN A 155 -22.86 16.96 -8.58
C ASN A 155 -23.39 16.95 -7.14
N ASN A 156 -22.48 17.13 -6.17
CA ASN A 156 -22.79 17.09 -4.73
C ASN A 156 -23.44 15.75 -4.26
N ASN A 157 -23.14 14.64 -4.94
CA ASN A 157 -23.64 13.30 -4.62
C ASN A 157 -22.48 12.31 -4.48
N LEU A 158 -22.54 11.42 -3.48
CA LEU A 158 -21.54 10.36 -3.27
C LEU A 158 -21.40 9.44 -4.49
N LEU A 159 -22.50 9.17 -5.19
CA LEU A 159 -22.47 8.35 -6.41
C LEU A 159 -21.61 9.00 -7.50
N GLY A 160 -21.65 10.33 -7.62
CA GLY A 160 -20.81 11.06 -8.57
C GLY A 160 -19.33 10.87 -8.28
N VAL A 161 -18.94 10.91 -7.00
CA VAL A 161 -17.55 10.66 -6.58
C VAL A 161 -17.18 9.19 -6.80
N ILE A 162 -18.04 8.23 -6.45
CA ILE A 162 -17.79 6.80 -6.68
C ILE A 162 -17.52 6.52 -8.16
N LEU A 163 -18.33 7.08 -9.06
CA LEU A 163 -18.16 6.91 -10.50
C LEU A 163 -16.92 7.63 -11.04
N ALA A 164 -16.61 8.82 -10.53
CA ALA A 164 -15.40 9.55 -10.90
C ALA A 164 -14.13 8.79 -10.51
N GLU A 165 -14.08 8.24 -9.30
CA GLU A 165 -12.94 7.48 -8.77
C GLU A 165 -12.79 6.10 -9.43
N SER A 166 -13.90 5.44 -9.77
CA SER A 166 -13.88 4.09 -10.39
C SER A 166 -13.82 4.07 -11.91
N GLY A 167 -14.12 5.19 -12.57
CA GLY A 167 -14.10 5.34 -14.02
C GLY A 167 -12.73 5.63 -14.62
N GLY A 168 -11.70 5.76 -13.77
CA GLY A 168 -10.33 6.01 -14.22
C GLY A 168 -9.77 4.87 -15.07
N ALA A 169 -8.79 5.17 -15.91
CA ALA A 169 -8.05 4.15 -16.66
C ALA A 169 -7.12 3.39 -15.68
N HIS A 170 -7.67 2.41 -14.98
CA HIS A 170 -6.99 1.55 -13.99
C HIS A 170 -6.06 0.52 -14.66
N VAL A 171 -5.29 0.94 -15.66
CA VAL A 171 -4.52 0.07 -16.56
C VAL A 171 -3.51 -0.77 -15.80
N ILE A 172 -2.82 -0.20 -14.81
CA ILE A 172 -1.83 -0.93 -14.02
C ILE A 172 -2.50 -2.12 -13.31
N TYR A 173 -3.72 -1.95 -12.78
CA TYR A 173 -4.45 -3.04 -12.13
C TYR A 173 -4.90 -4.11 -13.12
N ILE A 174 -5.38 -3.69 -14.30
CA ILE A 174 -5.72 -4.62 -15.39
C ILE A 174 -4.51 -5.47 -15.79
N LEU A 175 -3.35 -4.83 -15.99
CA LEU A 175 -2.12 -5.51 -16.38
C LEU A 175 -1.57 -6.39 -15.25
N LEU A 176 -1.73 -5.98 -13.98
CA LEU A 176 -1.38 -6.80 -12.83
C LEU A 176 -2.23 -8.08 -12.77
N PHE A 177 -3.55 -7.97 -12.92
CA PHE A 177 -4.44 -9.12 -13.01
C PHE A 177 -4.11 -10.01 -14.22
N ALA A 178 -3.87 -9.42 -15.40
CA ALA A 178 -3.46 -10.18 -16.58
C ALA A 178 -2.15 -10.95 -16.35
N GLY A 179 -1.16 -10.29 -15.74
CA GLY A 179 0.10 -10.92 -15.34
C GLY A 179 -0.09 -12.07 -14.37
N PHE A 180 -0.97 -11.90 -13.37
CA PHE A 180 -1.31 -12.95 -12.41
C PHE A 180 -2.01 -14.14 -13.09
N PHE A 181 -3.09 -13.92 -13.84
CA PHE A 181 -3.83 -15.00 -14.51
C PHE A 181 -2.99 -15.74 -15.56
N SER A 182 -2.06 -15.06 -16.23
CA SER A 182 -1.17 -15.70 -17.21
C SER A 182 -0.22 -16.75 -16.61
N GLN A 183 0.06 -16.66 -15.30
CA GLN A 183 0.99 -17.57 -14.60
C GLN A 183 0.31 -18.83 -14.06
N LEU A 184 -1.02 -18.84 -13.96
CA LEU A 184 -1.76 -19.99 -13.46
C LEU A 184 -1.69 -21.14 -14.48
N PRO A 185 -1.51 -22.41 -14.06
CA PRO A 185 -1.60 -23.55 -14.98
C PRO A 185 -2.97 -23.61 -15.65
N ARG A 186 -3.01 -23.95 -16.94
CA ARG A 186 -4.28 -24.12 -17.68
C ARG A 186 -5.07 -25.34 -17.21
N GLU A 187 -4.38 -26.37 -16.72
CA GLU A 187 -4.97 -27.61 -16.19
C GLU A 187 -6.00 -27.35 -15.06
N LEU A 188 -5.82 -26.29 -14.26
CA LEU A 188 -6.77 -25.91 -13.21
C LEU A 188 -8.11 -25.42 -13.76
N GLU A 189 -8.12 -24.83 -14.96
CA GLU A 189 -9.34 -24.40 -15.64
C GLU A 189 -9.98 -25.54 -16.42
N GLU A 190 -9.18 -26.43 -16.98
CA GLU A 190 -9.66 -27.63 -17.71
C GLU A 190 -10.31 -28.66 -16.77
N ALA A 191 -9.92 -28.67 -15.49
CA ALA A 191 -10.45 -29.58 -14.47
C ALA A 191 -11.72 -29.09 -13.76
N ALA A 192 -12.12 -27.83 -13.93
CA ALA A 192 -13.27 -27.19 -13.28
C ALA A 192 -14.54 -27.25 -14.15
#